data_AF-A0A8T0Q7N4-F1
#
_entry.id   AF-A0A8T0Q7N4-F1
#
_cell.length_a   1.000
_cell.length_b   1.000
_cell.length_c   1.000
_cell.angle_alpha   90.00
_cell.angle_beta   90.00
_cell.angle_gamma   90.00
#
_symmetry.space_group_name_H-M   'P 1'
#
loop_
_entity.id
_entity.type
_entity.pdbx_description
1 polymer ?
#
loop_
_entity_poly.entity_id
_entity_poly.type
_entity_poly.pdbx_seq_one_letter_code
_entity_poly.pdbx_strand_id
1 'polypeptide(L)'
;MIVEMIKWGYKEGKTLFGFGYDFRQSNRLSETLDRFSKKLESVYAASGGKKINLITHSMGGLLVKCFISLHSDVFEKYVKSWIAIAAPFQGAPGYITTSLLNGMSFVEGWESKFFISKWCMQQLLLECPSIYELLANPNFQWKDTPLLQIWRENLDNNGKKSALLESYEPAEAIKMIEKALSNNEIIADGMHISVPLNLDILKWAKETHDILSSTKLPESVKFYNIYGTDYDTPHTVCYGSEHHPVSNLSHLLYAQGKYVYVDGDGSVPVESAKADGFNAVARVGVAADHRGIVCSHHVFRIVQHWLHAGEPDLFYNPLNDYVILPTAYEIEKHHEKCGDLTSVSEDWEIISPSDDKTTRPAEFPPMVGTLTASREGKEGMLEEAQATIVVHPENKGRQHVEVRAVGVSHGG
;
A
#
# COMPACT_ATOMS: atom_id res chain seq x y z
N MET A 1 17.87 -0.30 -8.68
CA MET A 1 17.74 1.18 -8.70
C MET A 1 19.07 1.93 -8.76
N ILE A 2 19.97 1.84 -7.75
CA ILE A 2 21.23 2.63 -7.71
C ILE A 2 22.08 2.45 -8.99
N VAL A 3 22.25 1.20 -9.45
CA VAL A 3 22.99 0.88 -10.68
C VAL A 3 22.41 1.62 -11.90
N GLU A 4 21.08 1.69 -12.02
CA GLU A 4 20.42 2.39 -13.12
C GLU A 4 20.61 3.91 -13.01
N MET A 5 20.51 4.47 -11.80
CA MET A 5 20.78 5.90 -11.60
C MET A 5 22.22 6.27 -12.00
N ILE A 6 23.20 5.40 -11.73
CA ILE A 6 24.58 5.62 -12.19
C ILE A 6 24.65 5.61 -13.71
N LYS A 7 23.95 4.68 -14.39
CA LYS A 7 23.86 4.67 -15.86
C LYS A 7 23.20 5.93 -16.43
N TRP A 8 22.26 6.54 -15.70
CA TRP A 8 21.65 7.83 -16.07
C TRP A 8 22.56 9.05 -15.80
N GLY A 9 23.78 8.83 -15.28
CA GLY A 9 24.78 9.87 -15.08
C GLY A 9 24.92 10.37 -13.63
N TYR A 10 24.21 9.77 -12.67
CA TYR A 10 24.41 10.10 -11.26
C TYR A 10 25.73 9.56 -10.71
N LYS A 11 26.29 10.24 -9.71
CA LYS A 11 27.56 9.87 -9.06
C LYS A 11 27.36 9.78 -7.56
N GLU A 12 27.67 8.61 -7.00
CA GLU A 12 27.60 8.37 -5.56
C GLU A 12 28.45 9.38 -4.78
N GLY A 13 27.89 9.91 -3.69
CA GLY A 13 28.54 10.91 -2.85
C GLY A 13 28.66 12.31 -3.46
N LYS A 14 28.19 12.52 -4.70
CA LYS A 14 28.20 13.85 -5.37
C LYS A 14 26.80 14.30 -5.78
N THR A 15 26.06 13.45 -6.47
CA THR A 15 24.68 13.73 -6.93
C THR A 15 23.70 12.63 -6.55
N LEU A 16 24.20 11.50 -6.02
CA LEU A 16 23.41 10.40 -5.48
C LEU A 16 23.84 10.12 -4.04
N PHE A 17 22.87 10.14 -3.13
CA PHE A 17 23.11 10.00 -1.70
C PHE A 17 22.09 9.05 -1.09
N GLY A 18 22.56 8.16 -0.21
CA GLY A 18 21.70 7.36 0.64
C GLY A 18 21.49 8.00 2.01
N PHE A 19 20.33 7.72 2.61
CA PHE A 19 20.05 7.98 4.02
C PHE A 19 19.52 6.70 4.67
N GLY A 20 20.34 6.11 5.53
CA GLY A 20 19.97 4.97 6.35
C GLY A 20 19.56 5.41 7.76
N TYR A 21 18.55 4.75 8.31
CA TYR A 21 18.04 4.96 9.66
C TYR A 21 17.72 3.61 10.32
N ASP A 22 17.58 3.62 11.65
CA ASP A 22 17.14 2.43 12.38
C ASP A 22 15.64 2.22 12.17
N PHE A 23 15.30 1.25 11.31
CA PHE A 23 13.92 0.94 10.96
C PHE A 23 13.10 0.41 12.14
N ARG A 24 13.73 0.04 13.26
CA ARG A 24 13.03 -0.44 14.45
C ARG A 24 12.40 0.71 15.22
N GLN A 25 12.97 1.92 15.11
CA GLN A 25 12.56 3.10 15.85
C GLN A 25 11.38 3.81 15.16
N SER A 26 10.68 4.66 15.91
CA SER A 26 9.57 5.48 15.39
C SER A 26 10.01 6.33 14.20
N ASN A 27 9.14 6.44 13.19
CA ASN A 27 9.35 7.28 12.01
C ASN A 27 9.42 8.78 12.35
N ARG A 28 8.96 9.17 13.54
CA ARG A 28 9.06 10.55 14.07
C ARG A 28 10.07 10.71 15.22
N LEU A 29 11.00 9.77 15.39
CA LEU A 29 12.05 9.91 16.40
C LEU A 29 12.92 11.14 16.11
N SER A 30 13.02 12.07 17.06
CA SER A 30 13.70 13.36 16.89
C SER A 30 15.15 13.21 16.40
N GLU A 31 15.91 12.27 16.97
CA GLU A 31 17.31 12.03 16.56
C GLU A 31 17.41 11.63 15.08
N THR A 32 16.50 10.79 14.60
CA THR A 32 16.44 10.39 13.19
C THR A 32 16.07 11.57 12.29
N LEU A 33 15.08 12.38 12.69
CA LEU A 33 14.64 13.55 11.94
C LEU A 33 15.72 14.65 11.90
N ASP A 34 16.45 14.87 12.99
CA ASP A 34 17.58 15.80 13.05
C ASP A 34 18.72 15.36 12.14
N ARG A 35 19.03 14.05 12.12
CA ARG A 35 20.02 13.47 11.19
C ARG A 35 19.55 13.61 9.74
N PHE A 36 18.26 13.44 9.48
CA PHE A 36 17.69 13.62 8.14
C PHE A 36 17.77 15.08 7.68
N SER A 37 17.42 16.04 8.55
CA SER A 37 17.56 17.48 8.32
C SER A 37 18.99 17.86 7.95
N LYS A 38 19.97 17.46 8.77
CA LYS A 38 21.41 17.67 8.51
C LYS A 38 21.85 17.02 7.20
N LYS A 39 21.29 15.85 6.86
CA LYS A 39 21.59 15.18 5.59
C LYS A 39 21.08 16.01 4.41
N LEU A 40 19.84 16.50 4.45
CA LEU A 40 19.28 17.36 3.40
C LEU A 40 20.14 18.61 3.19
N GLU A 41 20.53 19.29 4.26
CA GLU A 41 21.42 20.45 4.18
C GLU A 41 22.77 20.10 3.53
N SER A 42 23.41 19.00 3.96
CA SER A 42 24.69 18.57 3.40
C SER A 42 24.61 18.25 1.90
N VAL A 43 23.51 17.61 1.46
CA VAL A 43 23.28 17.26 0.05
C VAL A 43 22.99 18.50 -0.77
N TYR A 44 22.21 19.44 -0.24
CA TYR A 44 21.93 20.72 -0.88
C TYR A 44 23.22 21.52 -1.12
N ALA A 45 24.09 21.61 -0.10
CA ALA A 45 25.39 22.25 -0.21
C ALA A 45 26.31 21.55 -1.23
N ALA A 46 26.43 20.22 -1.16
CA ALA A 46 27.22 19.42 -2.10
C ALA A 46 26.72 19.53 -3.55
N SER A 47 25.43 19.80 -3.74
CA SER A 47 24.78 19.97 -5.05
C SER A 47 24.85 21.41 -5.58
N GLY A 48 25.61 22.30 -4.92
CA GLY A 48 25.77 23.70 -5.33
C GLY A 48 24.51 24.54 -5.11
N GLY A 49 23.72 24.23 -4.07
CA GLY A 49 22.49 24.95 -3.75
C GLY A 49 21.28 24.54 -4.60
N LYS A 50 21.33 23.38 -5.26
CA LYS A 50 20.18 22.83 -5.99
C LYS A 50 19.29 22.04 -5.04
N LYS A 51 17.99 22.31 -5.08
CA LYS A 51 16.98 21.52 -4.35
C LYS A 51 17.00 20.04 -4.79
N ILE A 52 16.65 19.17 -3.85
CA ILE A 52 16.85 17.71 -3.91
C ILE A 52 15.60 17.02 -4.48
N ASN A 53 15.78 16.02 -5.34
CA ASN A 53 14.72 15.05 -5.64
C ASN A 53 14.86 13.86 -4.68
N LEU A 54 13.85 13.64 -3.85
CA LEU A 54 13.85 12.62 -2.82
C LEU A 54 13.08 11.39 -3.29
N ILE A 55 13.65 10.21 -3.09
CA ILE A 55 12.99 8.93 -3.41
C ILE A 55 12.94 8.11 -2.13
N THR A 56 11.75 7.60 -1.80
CA THR A 56 11.54 6.74 -0.64
C THR A 56 10.89 5.43 -1.05
N HIS A 57 11.21 4.36 -0.35
CA HIS A 57 10.53 3.08 -0.50
C HIS A 57 9.86 2.68 0.82
N SER A 58 8.67 2.09 0.72
CA SER A 58 7.95 1.51 1.86
C SER A 58 7.82 2.51 3.03
N MET A 59 8.16 2.08 4.24
CA MET A 59 8.13 2.89 5.45
C MET A 59 8.97 4.17 5.41
N GLY A 60 9.96 4.26 4.51
CA GLY A 60 10.67 5.52 4.27
C GLY A 60 9.73 6.67 3.87
N GLY A 61 8.60 6.34 3.22
CA GLY A 61 7.57 7.32 2.92
C GLY A 61 6.86 7.87 4.16
N LEU A 62 6.68 7.04 5.20
CA LEU A 62 6.12 7.47 6.48
C LEU A 62 7.09 8.36 7.26
N LEU A 63 8.39 8.04 7.24
CA LEU A 63 9.43 8.88 7.83
C LEU A 63 9.44 10.28 7.19
N VAL A 64 9.39 10.35 5.86
CA VAL A 64 9.35 11.64 5.16
C VAL A 64 8.05 12.38 5.44
N LYS A 65 6.92 11.68 5.49
CA LYS A 65 5.64 12.29 5.85
C LYS A 65 5.69 12.88 7.27
N CYS A 66 6.22 12.15 8.26
CA CYS A 66 6.46 12.65 9.62
C CYS A 66 7.38 13.87 9.63
N PHE A 67 8.45 13.84 8.83
CA PHE A 67 9.37 14.97 8.72
C PHE A 67 8.67 16.22 8.16
N ILE A 68 7.81 16.08 7.15
CA ILE A 68 7.03 17.19 6.61
C ILE A 68 6.10 17.76 7.68
N SER A 69 5.44 16.91 8.47
CA SER A 69 4.52 17.37 9.53
C SER A 69 5.21 18.20 10.61
N LEU A 70 6.47 17.89 10.92
CA LEU A 70 7.22 18.48 12.04
C LEU A 70 8.22 19.56 11.60
N HIS A 71 8.71 19.50 10.37
CA HIS A 71 9.79 20.33 9.82
C HIS A 71 9.50 20.77 8.37
N SER A 72 8.25 21.20 8.11
CA SER A 72 7.75 21.55 6.77
C SER A 72 8.59 22.63 6.07
N ASP A 73 9.02 23.66 6.82
CA ASP A 73 9.86 24.75 6.34
C ASP A 73 11.25 24.27 5.88
N VAL A 74 11.85 23.36 6.65
CA VAL A 74 13.13 22.72 6.30
C VAL A 74 12.98 21.86 5.06
N PHE A 75 11.89 21.08 4.98
CA PHE A 75 11.60 20.24 3.83
C PHE A 75 11.41 21.09 2.57
N GLU A 76 10.58 22.14 2.64
CA GLU A 76 10.35 23.09 1.55
C GLU A 76 11.65 23.76 1.08
N LYS A 77 12.52 24.14 2.02
CA LYS A 77 13.80 24.78 1.70
C LYS A 77 14.69 23.88 0.84
N TYR A 78 14.79 22.60 1.16
CA TYR A 78 15.79 21.71 0.55
C TYR A 78 15.25 20.78 -0.54
N VAL A 79 13.96 20.44 -0.53
CA VAL A 79 13.39 19.43 -1.43
C VAL A 79 12.62 20.08 -2.58
N LYS A 80 12.86 19.59 -3.80
CA LYS A 80 12.16 20.01 -5.03
C LYS A 80 11.00 19.08 -5.35
N SER A 81 11.24 17.78 -5.24
CA SER A 81 10.25 16.76 -5.50
C SER A 81 10.45 15.55 -4.59
N TRP A 82 9.37 14.83 -4.34
CA TRP A 82 9.37 13.58 -3.59
C TRP A 82 8.62 12.51 -4.38
N ILE A 83 9.30 11.39 -4.63
CA ILE A 83 8.75 10.18 -5.24
C ILE A 83 8.63 9.12 -4.13
N ALA A 84 7.40 8.79 -3.74
CA ALA A 84 7.12 7.68 -2.84
C ALA A 84 6.87 6.40 -3.64
N ILE A 85 7.51 5.30 -3.24
CA ILE A 85 7.37 3.99 -3.86
C ILE A 85 6.85 2.99 -2.82
N ALA A 86 5.69 2.40 -3.05
CA ALA A 86 5.05 1.39 -2.20
C ALA A 86 4.90 1.84 -0.72
N ALA A 87 4.61 3.12 -0.47
CA ALA A 87 4.54 3.65 0.89
C ALA A 87 3.19 3.29 1.56
N PRO A 88 3.19 2.66 2.76
CA PRO A 88 1.96 2.26 3.45
C PRO A 88 1.34 3.42 4.23
N PHE A 89 0.77 4.43 3.54
CA PHE A 89 0.31 5.66 4.20
C PHE A 89 -0.77 5.45 5.27
N GLN A 90 -1.55 4.37 5.20
CA GLN A 90 -2.55 3.98 6.21
C GLN A 90 -2.23 2.64 6.89
N GLY A 91 -1.01 2.13 6.70
CA GLY A 91 -0.55 0.86 7.26
C GLY A 91 -0.73 -0.34 6.32
N ALA A 92 -0.36 -1.50 6.83
CA ALA A 92 -0.39 -2.80 6.15
C ALA A 92 -1.14 -3.82 7.05
N PRO A 93 -2.48 -3.76 7.10
CA PRO A 93 -3.30 -4.33 8.18
C PRO A 93 -3.05 -5.82 8.42
N GLY A 94 -3.35 -6.68 7.44
CA GLY A 94 -3.29 -8.13 7.62
C GLY A 94 -1.87 -8.64 7.90
N TYR A 95 -0.88 -8.01 7.25
CA TYR A 95 0.52 -8.32 7.44
C TYR A 95 0.97 -8.00 8.87
N ILE A 96 0.76 -6.76 9.33
CA ILE A 96 1.24 -6.28 10.64
C ILE A 96 0.48 -6.93 11.80
N THR A 97 -0.83 -7.18 11.68
CA THR A 97 -1.58 -7.91 12.70
C THR A 97 -1.02 -9.32 12.90
N THR A 98 -0.66 -10.02 11.82
CA THR A 98 -0.01 -11.33 11.93
C THR A 98 1.38 -11.20 12.54
N SER A 99 2.16 -10.19 12.15
CA SER A 99 3.51 -9.97 12.68
C SER A 99 3.54 -9.84 14.20
N LEU A 100 2.57 -9.12 14.79
CA LEU A 100 2.47 -8.95 16.24
C LEU A 100 1.98 -10.21 16.97
N LEU A 101 1.05 -10.97 16.36
CA LEU A 101 0.47 -12.16 16.97
C LEU A 101 1.35 -13.41 16.82
N ASN A 102 1.80 -13.71 15.61
CA ASN A 102 2.48 -14.97 15.28
C ASN A 102 3.96 -14.80 14.90
N GLY A 103 4.38 -13.56 14.69
CA GLY A 103 5.63 -13.29 14.00
C GLY A 103 5.55 -13.66 12.53
N MET A 104 6.63 -13.33 11.84
CA MET A 104 6.73 -13.49 10.41
C MET A 104 8.17 -13.83 10.05
N SER A 105 8.35 -14.54 8.94
CA SER A 105 9.66 -14.64 8.30
C SER A 105 9.59 -13.74 7.08
N PHE A 106 10.47 -12.74 6.99
CA PHE A 106 10.58 -11.85 5.83
C PHE A 106 11.15 -12.55 4.57
N VAL A 107 11.34 -13.87 4.65
CA VAL A 107 11.89 -14.75 3.63
C VAL A 107 11.01 -15.98 3.57
N GLU A 108 10.36 -16.22 2.44
CA GLU A 108 9.60 -17.45 2.19
C GLU A 108 10.51 -18.52 1.55
N GLY A 109 10.20 -19.80 1.79
CA GLY A 109 10.92 -20.93 1.20
C GLY A 109 12.10 -21.46 2.03
N TRP A 110 12.99 -22.22 1.38
CA TRP A 110 14.09 -22.96 2.00
C TRP A 110 15.12 -22.07 2.74
N GLU A 111 15.24 -20.81 2.31
CA GLU A 111 16.13 -19.81 2.91
C GLU A 111 15.69 -19.39 4.32
N SER A 112 14.40 -19.54 4.68
CA SER A 112 13.87 -19.23 6.02
C SER A 112 14.55 -20.01 7.15
N LYS A 113 15.23 -21.13 6.84
CA LYS A 113 16.00 -21.94 7.80
C LYS A 113 17.31 -21.29 8.25
N PHE A 114 17.77 -20.23 7.58
CA PHE A 114 18.98 -19.48 7.94
C PHE A 114 18.67 -18.18 8.71
N PHE A 115 17.39 -17.91 9.04
CA PHE A 115 16.95 -16.66 9.65
C PHE A 115 16.35 -16.86 11.05
N ILE A 116 16.21 -15.74 11.77
CA ILE A 116 15.58 -15.61 13.09
C ILE A 116 14.24 -16.35 13.08
N SER A 117 13.98 -17.19 14.09
CA SER A 117 12.72 -17.92 14.20
C SER A 117 11.53 -16.95 14.22
N LYS A 118 10.36 -17.37 13.69
CA LYS A 118 9.15 -16.54 13.72
C LYS A 118 8.84 -16.02 15.13
N TRP A 119 9.05 -16.86 16.14
CA TRP A 119 8.90 -16.49 17.54
C TRP A 119 9.87 -15.39 17.97
N CYS A 120 11.18 -15.57 17.74
CA CYS A 120 12.16 -14.53 18.06
C CYS A 120 11.90 -13.22 17.30
N MET A 121 11.41 -13.30 16.06
CA MET A 121 11.03 -12.13 15.29
C MET A 121 9.83 -11.42 15.92
N GLN A 122 8.77 -12.14 16.26
CA GLN A 122 7.58 -11.58 16.92
C GLN A 122 7.98 -10.77 18.16
N GLN A 123 8.82 -11.34 19.01
CA GLN A 123 9.30 -10.72 20.23
C GLN A 123 10.10 -9.42 19.96
N LEU A 124 10.94 -9.41 18.92
CA LEU A 124 11.62 -8.20 18.48
C LEU A 124 10.63 -7.13 18.00
N LEU A 125 9.63 -7.52 17.22
CA LEU A 125 8.67 -6.60 16.61
C LEU A 125 7.74 -5.95 17.65
N LEU A 126 7.45 -6.62 18.77
CA LEU A 126 6.71 -6.04 19.90
C LEU A 126 7.42 -4.85 20.56
N GLU A 127 8.74 -4.75 20.41
CA GLU A 127 9.54 -3.63 20.91
C GLU A 127 10.01 -2.67 19.80
N CYS A 128 9.43 -2.77 18.60
CA CYS A 128 9.75 -1.90 17.47
C CYS A 128 8.63 -0.87 17.23
N PRO A 129 8.80 0.41 17.64
CA PRO A 129 7.78 1.44 17.42
C PRO A 129 7.28 1.60 15.99
N SER A 130 8.16 1.40 15.01
CA SER A 130 7.79 1.47 13.59
C SER A 130 6.73 0.45 13.18
N ILE A 131 6.68 -0.73 13.80
CA ILE A 131 5.71 -1.77 13.48
C ILE A 131 4.31 -1.36 13.91
N TYR A 132 4.19 -0.66 15.05
CA TYR A 132 2.93 -0.13 15.53
C TYR A 132 2.42 1.00 14.64
N GLU A 133 3.32 1.79 14.05
CA GLU A 133 2.96 2.85 13.09
C GLU A 133 2.46 2.29 11.75
N LEU A 134 2.70 1.00 11.46
CA LEU A 134 2.20 0.29 10.29
C LEU A 134 0.87 -0.44 10.54
N LEU A 135 0.34 -0.42 11.76
CA LEU A 135 -1.02 -0.93 12.04
C LEU A 135 -2.06 -0.20 11.20
N ALA A 136 -3.17 -0.87 10.91
CA ALA A 136 -4.32 -0.27 10.26
C ALA A 136 -4.75 0.98 11.01
N ASN A 137 -4.75 2.13 10.35
CA ASN A 137 -5.17 3.38 10.97
C ASN A 137 -6.68 3.31 11.31
N PRO A 138 -7.08 3.35 12.60
CA PRO A 138 -8.49 3.25 12.99
C PRO A 138 -9.30 4.50 12.63
N ASN A 139 -8.63 5.63 12.40
CA ASN A 139 -9.27 6.89 12.03
C ASN A 139 -9.42 7.06 10.52
N PHE A 140 -8.88 6.13 9.73
CA PHE A 140 -9.01 6.13 8.28
C PHE A 140 -10.29 5.42 7.82
N GLN A 141 -11.01 6.03 6.88
CA GLN A 141 -12.22 5.46 6.30
C GLN A 141 -11.85 4.52 5.16
N TRP A 142 -11.57 3.26 5.51
CA TRP A 142 -11.35 2.20 4.54
C TRP A 142 -12.64 1.92 3.74
N LYS A 143 -12.49 1.66 2.44
CA LYS A 143 -13.60 1.20 1.58
C LYS A 143 -14.13 -0.14 2.08
N ASP A 144 -13.21 -1.05 2.34
CA ASP A 144 -13.46 -2.32 3.01
C ASP A 144 -12.66 -2.29 4.31
N THR A 145 -13.31 -2.34 5.48
CA THR A 145 -12.61 -2.25 6.76
C THR A 145 -11.76 -3.51 7.00
N PRO A 146 -10.44 -3.40 7.30
CA PRO A 146 -9.63 -4.55 7.68
C PRO A 146 -10.05 -5.06 9.05
N LEU A 147 -10.24 -6.37 9.16
CA LEU A 147 -10.75 -7.02 10.36
C LEU A 147 -9.72 -8.00 10.94
N LEU A 148 -9.77 -8.15 12.26
CA LEU A 148 -9.29 -9.35 12.93
C LEU A 148 -10.49 -10.25 13.19
N GLN A 149 -10.49 -11.44 12.59
CA GLN A 149 -11.56 -12.41 12.74
C GLN A 149 -11.08 -13.60 13.56
N ILE A 150 -11.92 -14.08 14.47
CA ILE A 150 -11.59 -15.20 15.34
C ILE A 150 -12.81 -16.12 15.46
N TRP A 151 -12.66 -17.38 15.07
CA TRP A 151 -13.63 -18.42 15.43
C TRP A 151 -13.47 -18.72 16.92
N ARG A 152 -14.43 -18.33 17.75
CA ARG A 152 -14.41 -18.52 19.20
C ARG A 152 -15.24 -19.70 19.63
N GLU A 153 -14.73 -20.44 20.61
CA GLU A 153 -15.49 -21.54 21.23
C GLU A 153 -16.55 -20.94 22.16
N ASN A 154 -17.80 -21.30 21.93
CA ASN A 154 -18.93 -20.94 22.77
C ASN A 154 -19.54 -22.20 23.37
N LEU A 155 -20.00 -22.11 24.61
CA LEU A 155 -20.68 -23.18 25.33
C LEU A 155 -22.12 -22.71 25.53
N ASP A 156 -23.08 -23.46 24.99
CA ASP A 156 -24.48 -23.19 25.31
C ASP A 156 -24.80 -23.59 26.77
N ASN A 157 -25.98 -23.21 27.25
CA ASN A 157 -26.45 -23.53 28.60
C ASN A 157 -26.53 -25.05 28.89
N ASN A 158 -26.44 -25.89 27.85
CA ASN A 158 -26.48 -27.34 27.94
C ASN A 158 -25.07 -27.98 27.82
N GLY A 159 -24.01 -27.17 27.77
CA GLY A 159 -22.63 -27.63 27.63
C GLY A 159 -22.25 -28.10 26.23
N LYS A 160 -23.09 -27.85 25.21
CA LYS A 160 -22.75 -28.13 23.81
C LYS A 160 -21.82 -27.04 23.30
N LYS A 161 -20.69 -27.47 22.75
CA LYS A 161 -19.73 -26.60 22.08
C LYS A 161 -20.27 -26.16 20.73
N SER A 162 -20.19 -24.86 20.46
CA SER A 162 -20.42 -24.26 19.16
C SER A 162 -19.28 -23.30 18.83
N ALA A 163 -19.13 -22.97 17.55
CA ALA A 163 -18.15 -22.02 17.08
C ALA A 163 -18.86 -20.79 16.54
N LEU A 164 -18.43 -19.59 16.96
CA LEU A 164 -18.95 -18.33 16.45
C LEU A 164 -17.79 -17.53 15.84
N LEU A 165 -17.97 -17.02 14.62
CA LEU A 165 -17.00 -16.11 14.02
C LEU A 165 -17.23 -14.70 14.56
N GLU A 166 -16.31 -14.23 15.38
CA GLU A 166 -16.26 -12.85 15.85
C GLU A 166 -15.37 -12.02 14.91
N SER A 167 -15.81 -10.81 14.58
CA SER A 167 -15.08 -9.87 13.71
C SER A 167 -14.82 -8.57 14.46
N TYR A 168 -13.58 -8.13 14.47
CA TYR A 168 -13.11 -6.98 15.23
C TYR A 168 -12.51 -5.93 14.29
N GLU A 169 -13.02 -4.72 14.34
CA GLU A 169 -12.47 -3.56 13.62
C GLU A 169 -11.09 -3.14 14.19
N PRO A 170 -10.29 -2.31 13.50
CA PRO A 170 -8.91 -2.01 13.91
C PRO A 170 -8.72 -1.61 15.38
N ALA A 171 -9.59 -0.74 15.90
CA ALA A 171 -9.53 -0.31 17.31
C ALA A 171 -9.83 -1.45 18.31
N GLU A 172 -10.72 -2.37 17.94
CA GLU A 172 -11.09 -3.53 18.75
C GLU A 172 -10.07 -4.67 18.61
N ALA A 173 -9.52 -4.85 17.40
CA ALA A 173 -8.47 -5.80 17.10
C ALA A 173 -7.25 -5.57 17.98
N ILE A 174 -6.86 -4.30 18.20
CA ILE A 174 -5.78 -3.93 19.12
C ILE A 174 -6.05 -4.46 20.55
N LYS A 175 -7.29 -4.35 21.05
CA LYS A 175 -7.66 -4.87 22.38
C LYS A 175 -7.57 -6.40 22.42
N MET A 176 -7.89 -7.07 21.31
CA MET A 176 -7.76 -8.53 21.23
C MET A 176 -6.29 -8.97 21.19
N ILE A 177 -5.44 -8.25 20.47
CA ILE A 177 -3.99 -8.47 20.43
C ILE A 177 -3.39 -8.27 21.82
N GLU A 178 -3.76 -7.19 22.52
CA GLU A 178 -3.35 -6.93 23.90
C GLU A 178 -3.71 -8.10 24.83
N LYS A 179 -4.95 -8.57 24.77
CA LYS A 179 -5.41 -9.73 25.57
C LYS A 179 -4.65 -11.00 25.21
N ALA A 180 -4.43 -11.26 23.93
CA ALA A 180 -3.71 -12.44 23.45
C ALA A 180 -2.25 -12.47 23.96
N LEU A 181 -1.63 -11.30 24.06
CA LEU A 181 -0.24 -11.11 24.49
C LEU A 181 -0.06 -10.90 26.00
N SER A 182 -1.14 -10.85 26.78
CA SER A 182 -1.10 -10.51 28.22
C SER A 182 -0.14 -11.39 29.05
N ASN A 183 0.02 -12.65 28.68
CA ASN A 183 0.93 -13.61 29.34
C ASN A 183 2.10 -14.02 28.43
N ASN A 184 2.41 -13.22 27.41
CA ASN A 184 3.51 -13.51 26.50
C ASN A 184 4.84 -13.34 27.24
N GLU A 185 5.73 -14.33 27.12
CA GLU A 185 7.01 -14.36 27.82
C GLU A 185 8.12 -14.99 26.97
N ILE A 186 9.36 -14.59 27.27
CA ILE A 186 10.59 -15.16 26.72
C ILE A 186 11.37 -15.78 27.87
N ILE A 187 11.92 -16.97 27.65
CA ILE A 187 12.85 -17.61 28.57
C ILE A 187 14.27 -17.37 28.04
N ALA A 188 15.04 -16.54 28.75
CA ALA A 188 16.45 -16.26 28.42
C ALA A 188 17.31 -16.51 29.66
N ASP A 189 18.31 -17.40 29.55
CA ASP A 189 19.20 -17.81 30.66
C ASP A 189 18.47 -18.26 31.94
N GLY A 190 17.30 -18.90 31.77
CA GLY A 190 16.44 -19.34 32.88
C GLY A 190 15.61 -18.24 33.52
N MET A 191 15.70 -16.99 33.03
CA MET A 191 14.86 -15.87 33.43
C MET A 191 13.63 -15.77 32.53
N HIS A 192 12.47 -15.64 33.16
CA HIS A 192 11.21 -15.36 32.48
C HIS A 192 11.06 -13.84 32.30
N ILE A 193 11.01 -13.40 31.05
CA ILE A 193 10.89 -11.99 30.67
C ILE A 193 9.51 -11.82 30.04
N SER A 194 8.64 -11.05 30.69
CA SER A 194 7.33 -10.72 30.12
C SER A 194 7.48 -9.75 28.96
N VAL A 195 6.83 -10.04 27.83
CA VAL A 195 6.85 -9.22 26.61
C VAL A 195 5.42 -9.05 26.10
N PRO A 196 4.56 -8.32 26.83
CA PRO A 196 3.20 -8.06 26.41
C PRO A 196 3.18 -7.05 25.25
N LEU A 197 1.98 -6.73 24.75
CA LEU A 197 1.83 -5.61 23.82
C LEU A 197 2.27 -4.31 24.51
N ASN A 198 3.29 -3.63 23.97
CA ASN A 198 3.77 -2.38 24.52
C ASN A 198 2.79 -1.22 24.28
N LEU A 199 2.09 -0.79 25.35
CA LEU A 199 1.04 0.23 25.28
C LEU A 199 1.58 1.66 25.11
N ASP A 200 2.79 1.94 25.60
CA ASP A 200 3.42 3.24 25.43
C ASP A 200 3.81 3.46 23.96
N ILE A 201 4.37 2.42 23.33
CA ILE A 201 4.65 2.41 21.90
C ILE A 201 3.36 2.55 21.09
N LEU A 202 2.31 1.81 21.46
CA LEU A 202 1.01 1.90 20.79
C LEU A 202 0.42 3.32 20.87
N LYS A 203 0.52 3.97 22.04
CA LYS A 203 0.09 5.36 22.21
C LYS A 203 0.89 6.29 21.30
N TRP A 204 2.21 6.11 21.25
CA TRP A 204 3.09 6.89 20.37
C TRP A 204 2.73 6.72 18.88
N ALA A 205 2.39 5.52 18.45
CA ALA A 205 1.97 5.22 17.08
C ALA A 205 0.64 5.91 16.73
N LYS A 206 -0.34 5.91 17.65
CA LYS A 206 -1.61 6.64 17.47
C LYS A 206 -1.37 8.14 17.28
N GLU A 207 -0.55 8.76 18.12
CA GLU A 207 -0.16 10.16 17.97
C GLU A 207 0.53 10.42 16.61
N THR A 208 1.28 9.43 16.12
CA THR A 208 1.90 9.50 14.78
C THR A 208 0.84 9.50 13.69
N HIS A 209 -0.15 8.61 13.73
CA HIS A 209 -1.28 8.60 12.79
C HIS A 209 -2.04 9.93 12.78
N ASP A 210 -2.27 10.53 13.95
CA ASP A 210 -2.93 11.84 14.07
C ASP A 210 -2.12 12.95 13.36
N ILE A 211 -0.81 12.99 13.57
CA ILE A 211 0.10 13.93 12.89
C ILE A 211 0.07 13.70 11.36
N LEU A 212 0.16 12.45 10.92
CA LEU A 212 0.16 12.10 9.50
C LEU A 212 -1.16 12.45 8.79
N SER A 213 -2.29 12.37 9.49
CA SER A 213 -3.62 12.68 8.93
C SER A 213 -3.81 14.15 8.56
N SER A 214 -3.11 15.06 9.25
CA SER A 214 -3.24 16.52 9.06
C SER A 214 -2.10 17.12 8.23
N THR A 215 -1.16 16.29 7.76
CA THR A 215 0.05 16.74 7.06
C THR A 215 -0.30 17.35 5.72
N LYS A 216 0.26 18.52 5.43
CA LYS A 216 0.16 19.19 4.14
C LYS A 216 1.53 19.31 3.50
N LEU A 217 1.62 18.90 2.24
CA LEU A 217 2.83 19.10 1.44
C LEU A 217 2.94 20.59 1.07
N PRO A 218 4.13 21.21 1.20
CA PRO A 218 4.36 22.56 0.70
C PRO A 218 4.06 22.66 -0.81
N GLU A 219 3.35 23.71 -1.24
CA GLU A 219 2.90 23.88 -2.63
C GLU A 219 4.05 23.94 -3.64
N SER A 220 5.24 24.37 -3.20
CA SER A 220 6.42 24.45 -4.06
C SER A 220 7.09 23.10 -4.30
N VAL A 221 6.70 22.03 -3.59
CA VAL A 221 7.26 20.69 -3.72
C VAL A 221 6.34 19.79 -4.53
N LYS A 222 6.89 19.16 -5.57
CA LYS A 222 6.15 18.20 -6.39
C LYS A 222 6.12 16.82 -5.71
N PHE A 223 4.96 16.20 -5.62
CA PHE A 223 4.83 14.83 -5.11
C PHE A 223 4.41 13.86 -6.21
N TYR A 224 5.01 12.68 -6.19
CA TYR A 224 4.73 11.58 -7.09
C TYR A 224 4.60 10.29 -6.28
N ASN A 225 3.72 9.40 -6.72
CA ASN A 225 3.48 8.14 -6.04
C ASN A 225 3.56 6.96 -7.03
N ILE A 226 4.27 5.92 -6.67
CA ILE A 226 4.28 4.63 -7.35
C ILE A 226 3.79 3.60 -6.33
N TYR A 227 2.74 2.86 -6.64
CA TYR A 227 2.19 1.83 -5.76
C TYR A 227 2.13 0.50 -6.52
N GLY A 228 2.27 -0.61 -5.81
CA GLY A 228 2.16 -1.93 -6.45
C GLY A 228 0.71 -2.39 -6.56
N THR A 229 0.42 -3.13 -7.61
CA THR A 229 -0.89 -3.72 -7.95
C THR A 229 -0.72 -5.18 -8.35
N ASP A 230 -1.83 -5.90 -8.50
CA ASP A 230 -1.94 -7.25 -9.06
C ASP A 230 -1.32 -8.37 -8.22
N TYR A 231 -1.13 -8.11 -6.91
CA TYR A 231 -0.74 -9.12 -5.93
C TYR A 231 -1.78 -9.23 -4.82
N ASP A 232 -2.16 -10.47 -4.52
CA ASP A 232 -3.02 -10.81 -3.38
C ASP A 232 -2.38 -10.30 -2.09
N THR A 233 -2.96 -9.25 -1.51
CA THR A 233 -2.40 -8.55 -0.37
C THR A 233 -3.20 -8.81 0.90
N PRO A 234 -2.58 -9.38 1.96
CA PRO A 234 -3.27 -9.66 3.22
C PRO A 234 -3.95 -8.43 3.82
N HIS A 235 -5.28 -8.45 3.89
CA HIS A 235 -6.07 -7.33 4.35
C HIS A 235 -6.74 -7.61 5.70
N THR A 236 -7.53 -8.69 5.76
CA THR A 236 -8.17 -9.20 6.97
C THR A 236 -7.53 -10.53 7.34
N VAL A 237 -7.32 -10.77 8.64
CA VAL A 237 -6.78 -12.04 9.14
C VAL A 237 -7.81 -12.77 9.98
N CYS A 238 -7.94 -14.07 9.77
CA CYS A 238 -8.90 -14.95 10.41
C CYS A 238 -8.18 -16.12 11.10
N TYR A 239 -8.47 -16.34 12.39
CA TYR A 239 -7.91 -17.43 13.18
C TYR A 239 -8.97 -18.46 13.58
N GLY A 240 -8.56 -19.73 13.56
CA GLY A 240 -9.42 -20.86 13.88
C GLY A 240 -10.35 -21.26 12.72
N SER A 241 -11.28 -22.17 13.01
CA SER A 241 -12.33 -22.60 12.08
C SER A 241 -13.56 -23.07 12.85
N GLU A 242 -14.67 -23.29 12.17
CA GLU A 242 -15.88 -23.87 12.77
C GLU A 242 -15.60 -25.22 13.47
N HIS A 243 -14.73 -26.05 12.90
CA HIS A 243 -14.36 -27.35 13.48
C HIS A 243 -13.26 -27.25 14.55
N HIS A 244 -12.47 -26.18 14.54
CA HIS A 244 -11.36 -25.95 15.46
C HIS A 244 -11.39 -24.50 15.96
N PRO A 245 -12.36 -24.13 16.80
CA PRO A 245 -12.46 -22.78 17.33
C PRO A 245 -11.39 -22.52 18.40
N VAL A 246 -11.04 -21.25 18.56
CA VAL A 246 -10.08 -20.73 19.54
C VAL A 246 -10.80 -20.56 20.88
N SER A 247 -10.47 -21.42 21.85
CA SER A 247 -10.98 -21.33 23.23
C SER A 247 -10.28 -20.22 24.02
N ASN A 248 -8.94 -20.21 24.05
CA ASN A 248 -8.15 -19.18 24.72
C ASN A 248 -7.47 -18.25 23.71
N LEU A 249 -7.51 -16.93 23.94
CA LEU A 249 -6.88 -15.93 23.07
C LEU A 249 -5.35 -16.07 23.02
N SER A 250 -4.70 -16.61 24.05
CA SER A 250 -3.26 -16.90 23.99
C SER A 250 -2.92 -17.96 22.93
N HIS A 251 -3.88 -18.79 22.52
CA HIS A 251 -3.66 -19.76 21.44
C HIS A 251 -3.53 -19.08 20.07
N LEU A 252 -3.95 -17.81 19.94
CA LEU A 252 -3.77 -17.05 18.69
C LEU A 252 -2.29 -16.97 18.31
N LEU A 253 -1.38 -16.90 19.28
CA LEU A 253 0.06 -16.79 19.05
C LEU A 253 0.65 -18.00 18.30
N TYR A 254 -0.02 -19.15 18.39
CA TYR A 254 0.40 -20.42 17.78
C TYR A 254 -0.51 -20.85 16.62
N ALA A 255 -1.61 -20.13 16.39
CA ALA A 255 -2.57 -20.45 15.35
C ALA A 255 -2.07 -19.97 13.97
N GLN A 256 -2.43 -20.71 12.92
CA GLN A 256 -2.19 -20.27 11.55
C GLN A 256 -3.31 -19.32 11.12
N GLY A 257 -2.95 -18.09 10.77
CA GLY A 257 -3.88 -17.12 10.19
C GLY A 257 -4.26 -17.51 8.76
N LYS A 258 -5.55 -17.34 8.42
CA LYS A 258 -6.07 -17.32 7.05
C LYS A 258 -6.35 -15.88 6.66
N TYR A 259 -6.17 -15.54 5.39
CA TYR A 259 -6.27 -14.16 4.94
C TYR A 259 -7.44 -13.97 3.99
N VAL A 260 -8.09 -12.81 4.11
CA VAL A 260 -8.85 -12.22 3.00
C VAL A 260 -7.93 -11.22 2.33
N TYR A 261 -7.82 -11.34 1.01
CA TYR A 261 -6.91 -10.56 0.21
C TYR A 261 -7.64 -9.44 -0.52
N VAL A 262 -6.93 -8.34 -0.72
CA VAL A 262 -7.31 -7.24 -1.61
C VAL A 262 -6.16 -6.97 -2.59
N ASP A 263 -6.41 -6.14 -3.58
CA ASP A 263 -5.36 -5.72 -4.52
C ASP A 263 -4.27 -4.88 -3.81
N GLY A 264 -3.02 -5.07 -4.22
CA GLY A 264 -1.84 -4.43 -3.65
C GLY A 264 -0.54 -5.04 -4.17
N ASP A 265 0.50 -4.95 -3.35
CA ASP A 265 1.85 -5.43 -3.68
C ASP A 265 2.28 -6.68 -2.89
N GLY A 266 1.32 -7.38 -2.29
CA GLY A 266 1.55 -8.53 -1.41
C GLY A 266 1.88 -8.15 0.04
N SER A 267 2.11 -6.86 0.34
CA SER A 267 2.30 -6.36 1.71
C SER A 267 1.37 -5.18 2.04
N VAL A 268 1.26 -4.22 1.13
CA VAL A 268 0.53 -2.96 1.28
C VAL A 268 -0.65 -2.92 0.32
N PRO A 269 -1.88 -2.78 0.83
CA PRO A 269 -3.06 -2.60 -0.03
C PRO A 269 -2.95 -1.36 -0.91
N VAL A 270 -3.48 -1.42 -2.14
CA VAL A 270 -3.53 -0.26 -3.05
C VAL A 270 -4.18 0.95 -2.38
N GLU A 271 -5.26 0.75 -1.63
CA GLU A 271 -5.97 1.80 -0.92
C GLU A 271 -5.04 2.54 0.06
N SER A 272 -4.28 1.80 0.87
CA SER A 272 -3.31 2.37 1.81
C SER A 272 -2.20 3.12 1.06
N ALA A 273 -1.70 2.56 -0.03
CA ALA A 273 -0.62 3.16 -0.81
C ALA A 273 -1.04 4.45 -1.54
N LYS A 274 -2.33 4.59 -1.88
CA LYS A 274 -2.88 5.80 -2.53
C LYS A 274 -3.38 6.85 -1.54
N ALA A 275 -3.61 6.48 -0.28
CA ALA A 275 -4.14 7.36 0.77
C ALA A 275 -3.08 8.30 1.38
N ASP A 276 -2.25 8.91 0.52
CA ASP A 276 -1.18 9.83 0.88
C ASP A 276 -1.68 11.18 1.40
N GLY A 277 -2.85 11.63 0.92
CA GLY A 277 -3.48 12.89 1.32
C GLY A 277 -2.94 14.14 0.61
N PHE A 278 -2.13 13.97 -0.44
CA PHE A 278 -1.49 15.05 -1.18
C PHE A 278 -2.10 15.23 -2.58
N ASN A 279 -1.87 16.41 -3.17
CA ASN A 279 -2.14 16.63 -4.59
C ASN A 279 -0.94 16.16 -5.41
N ALA A 280 -0.87 14.85 -5.68
CA ALA A 280 0.22 14.27 -6.47
C ALA A 280 0.17 14.78 -7.92
N VAL A 281 1.34 15.06 -8.48
CA VAL A 281 1.51 15.33 -9.91
C VAL A 281 1.15 14.09 -10.73
N ALA A 282 1.50 12.91 -10.24
CA ALA A 282 1.12 11.64 -10.83
C ALA A 282 1.07 10.52 -9.77
N ARG A 283 0.19 9.54 -10.00
CA ARG A 283 0.17 8.27 -9.29
C ARG A 283 0.15 7.15 -10.32
N VAL A 284 1.09 6.20 -10.21
CA VAL A 284 1.20 5.09 -11.16
C VAL A 284 1.14 3.77 -10.40
N GLY A 285 0.22 2.90 -10.81
CA GLY A 285 0.15 1.51 -10.36
C GLY A 285 1.12 0.67 -11.17
N VAL A 286 1.89 -0.21 -10.53
CA VAL A 286 2.83 -1.11 -11.20
C VAL A 286 2.60 -2.53 -10.69
N ALA A 287 2.34 -3.47 -11.61
CA ALA A 287 2.23 -4.89 -11.31
C ALA A 287 3.58 -5.45 -10.81
N ALA A 288 3.84 -5.34 -9.50
CA ALA A 288 5.08 -5.80 -8.86
C ALA A 288 4.86 -6.03 -7.37
N ASP A 289 5.54 -7.05 -6.83
CA ASP A 289 5.55 -7.30 -5.39
C ASP A 289 6.30 -6.19 -4.63
N HIS A 290 6.01 -6.06 -3.34
CA HIS A 290 6.51 -4.98 -2.48
C HIS A 290 8.04 -4.83 -2.50
N ARG A 291 8.78 -5.94 -2.64
CA ARG A 291 10.25 -5.94 -2.68
C ARG A 291 10.76 -5.82 -4.11
N GLY A 292 10.12 -6.48 -5.06
CA GLY A 292 10.47 -6.46 -6.47
C GLY A 292 10.25 -5.11 -7.15
N ILE A 293 9.35 -4.27 -6.64
CA ILE A 293 9.01 -2.98 -7.26
C ILE A 293 10.22 -2.05 -7.42
N VAL A 294 11.18 -2.04 -6.48
CA VAL A 294 12.42 -1.24 -6.59
C VAL A 294 13.46 -1.82 -7.56
N CYS A 295 13.18 -3.00 -8.10
CA CYS A 295 13.94 -3.68 -9.15
C CYS A 295 13.22 -3.69 -10.50
N SER A 296 12.00 -3.16 -10.58
CA SER A 296 11.21 -3.14 -11.82
C SER A 296 11.79 -2.20 -12.87
N HIS A 297 11.98 -2.72 -14.09
CA HIS A 297 12.37 -1.93 -15.25
C HIS A 297 11.34 -0.85 -15.61
N HIS A 298 10.06 -1.11 -15.36
CA HIS A 298 9.00 -0.14 -15.57
C HIS A 298 9.13 1.04 -14.59
N VAL A 299 9.34 0.74 -13.31
CA VAL A 299 9.63 1.77 -12.28
C VAL A 299 10.88 2.58 -12.64
N PHE A 300 11.92 1.94 -13.18
CA PHE A 300 13.11 2.65 -13.63
C PHE A 300 12.80 3.67 -14.72
N ARG A 301 11.97 3.32 -15.72
CA ARG A 301 11.55 4.26 -16.77
C ARG A 301 10.74 5.43 -16.21
N ILE A 302 9.79 5.15 -15.33
CA ILE A 302 8.96 6.18 -14.67
C ILE A 302 9.84 7.16 -13.89
N VAL A 303 10.72 6.64 -13.03
CA VAL A 303 11.62 7.45 -12.20
C VAL A 303 12.59 8.24 -13.08
N GLN A 304 13.16 7.63 -14.12
CA GLN A 304 14.05 8.33 -15.06
C GLN A 304 13.34 9.52 -15.73
N HIS A 305 12.09 9.30 -16.16
CA HIS A 305 11.26 10.34 -16.78
C HIS A 305 10.94 11.48 -15.81
N TRP A 306 10.46 11.18 -14.60
CA TRP A 306 10.13 12.21 -13.61
C TRP A 306 11.35 13.00 -13.11
N LEU A 307 12.53 12.38 -13.10
CA LEU A 307 13.79 13.04 -12.75
C LEU A 307 14.40 13.83 -13.91
N HIS A 308 13.93 13.62 -15.14
CA HIS A 308 14.60 14.07 -16.39
C HIS A 308 16.08 13.66 -16.41
N ALA A 309 16.35 12.39 -16.09
CA ALA A 309 17.70 11.88 -15.90
C ALA A 309 18.24 11.18 -17.16
N GLY A 310 19.47 11.54 -17.55
CA GLY A 310 20.12 10.96 -18.73
C GLY A 310 19.40 11.27 -20.05
N GLU A 311 19.64 10.43 -21.05
CA GLU A 311 18.91 10.50 -22.32
C GLU A 311 17.48 9.97 -22.15
N PRO A 312 16.44 10.64 -22.69
CA PRO A 312 15.07 10.16 -22.64
C PRO A 312 14.93 8.78 -23.29
N ASP A 313 14.20 7.87 -22.65
CA ASP A 313 13.81 6.61 -23.28
C ASP A 313 12.78 6.89 -24.39
N LEU A 314 13.21 6.78 -25.65
CA LEU A 314 12.38 7.04 -26.84
C LEU A 314 11.17 6.10 -26.96
N PHE A 315 11.18 4.97 -26.26
CA PHE A 315 10.12 3.97 -26.27
C PHE A 315 9.19 4.06 -25.05
N TYR A 316 9.52 4.92 -24.08
CA TYR A 316 8.68 5.14 -22.93
C TYR A 316 7.66 6.24 -23.21
N ASN A 317 6.37 5.85 -23.19
CA ASN A 317 5.26 6.78 -23.29
C ASN A 317 4.56 6.88 -21.92
N PRO A 318 4.65 8.02 -21.22
CA PRO A 318 4.02 8.18 -19.90
C PRO A 318 2.50 8.07 -19.95
N LEU A 319 1.85 8.25 -21.11
CA LEU A 319 0.42 8.03 -21.26
C LEU A 319 0.04 6.56 -21.01
N ASN A 320 0.91 5.61 -21.35
CA ASN A 320 0.64 4.19 -21.14
C ASN A 320 0.58 3.82 -19.65
N ASP A 321 1.22 4.60 -18.78
CA ASP A 321 1.19 4.34 -17.33
C ASP A 321 -0.15 4.71 -16.68
N TYR A 322 -0.98 5.47 -17.40
CA TYR A 322 -2.35 5.79 -17.03
C TYR A 322 -3.36 4.90 -17.74
N VAL A 323 -2.92 3.94 -18.58
CA VAL A 323 -3.81 3.01 -19.29
C VAL A 323 -3.45 1.61 -18.83
N ILE A 324 -4.32 0.98 -18.02
CA ILE A 324 -4.16 -0.43 -17.68
C ILE A 324 -4.56 -1.24 -18.92
N LEU A 325 -3.59 -1.54 -19.77
CA LEU A 325 -3.78 -2.54 -20.81
C LEU A 325 -3.55 -3.91 -20.17
N PRO A 326 -4.56 -4.80 -20.14
CA PRO A 326 -4.35 -6.13 -19.57
C PRO A 326 -3.20 -6.81 -20.30
N THR A 327 -2.26 -7.37 -19.54
CA THR A 327 -1.13 -8.09 -20.12
C THR A 327 -1.63 -9.33 -20.87
N ALA A 328 -0.89 -9.82 -21.87
CA ALA A 328 -1.26 -11.04 -22.59
C ALA A 328 -1.46 -12.24 -21.64
N TYR A 329 -0.68 -12.28 -20.55
CA TYR A 329 -0.81 -13.26 -19.48
C TYR A 329 -2.09 -13.07 -18.64
N GLU A 330 -2.50 -11.83 -18.37
CA GLU A 330 -3.78 -11.54 -17.72
C GLU A 330 -4.97 -11.94 -18.59
N ILE A 331 -4.90 -11.70 -19.91
CA ILE A 331 -5.93 -12.16 -20.85
C ILE A 331 -6.03 -13.70 -20.83
N GLU A 332 -4.89 -14.41 -20.85
CA GLU A 332 -4.84 -15.87 -20.76
C GLU A 332 -5.36 -16.40 -19.41
N LYS A 333 -5.00 -15.77 -18.29
CA LYS A 333 -5.45 -16.14 -16.94
C LYS A 333 -6.94 -15.81 -16.72
N HIS A 334 -7.48 -14.78 -17.37
CA HIS A 334 -8.90 -14.45 -17.34
C HIS A 334 -9.75 -15.47 -18.13
N HIS A 335 -9.24 -15.95 -19.26
CA HIS A 335 -9.84 -17.06 -20.01
C HIS A 335 -9.93 -18.36 -19.19
N GLU A 336 -8.96 -18.62 -18.30
CA GLU A 336 -9.01 -19.81 -17.44
C GLU A 336 -9.97 -19.69 -16.25
N LYS A 337 -10.22 -18.48 -15.74
CA LYS A 337 -11.02 -18.26 -14.51
C LYS A 337 -12.50 -17.96 -14.73
N CYS A 338 -12.87 -17.35 -15.84
CA CYS A 338 -14.27 -17.06 -16.19
C CYS A 338 -14.57 -17.66 -17.56
N GLY A 339 -15.25 -18.81 -17.61
CA GLY A 339 -15.81 -19.29 -18.86
C GLY A 339 -16.71 -18.23 -19.51
N ASP A 340 -16.60 -18.11 -20.84
CA ASP A 340 -17.42 -17.43 -21.86
C ASP A 340 -18.03 -16.04 -21.59
N LEU A 341 -17.75 -15.41 -20.45
CA LEU A 341 -18.19 -14.06 -20.11
C LEU A 341 -17.02 -13.26 -19.52
N THR A 342 -16.58 -12.26 -20.27
CA THR A 342 -15.53 -11.33 -19.86
C THR A 342 -16.16 -9.98 -19.54
N SER A 343 -15.85 -9.37 -18.39
CA SER A 343 -16.32 -8.03 -18.05
C SER A 343 -15.20 -7.20 -17.44
N VAL A 344 -15.01 -6.00 -17.95
CA VAL A 344 -14.07 -4.99 -17.46
C VAL A 344 -14.87 -3.74 -17.10
N SER A 345 -14.65 -3.20 -15.91
CA SER A 345 -15.24 -1.94 -15.45
C SER A 345 -14.14 -1.03 -14.91
N GLU A 346 -14.05 0.19 -15.42
CA GLU A 346 -13.05 1.17 -15.02
C GLU A 346 -13.68 2.56 -14.80
N ASP A 347 -13.19 3.25 -13.76
CA ASP A 347 -13.66 4.57 -13.34
C ASP A 347 -12.53 5.60 -13.43
N TRP A 348 -12.79 6.72 -14.12
CA TRP A 348 -11.81 7.78 -14.36
C TRP A 348 -12.30 9.13 -13.83
N GLU A 349 -11.36 9.94 -13.31
CA GLU A 349 -11.56 11.37 -13.09
C GLU A 349 -10.58 12.16 -13.97
N ILE A 350 -11.13 12.90 -14.94
CA ILE A 350 -10.36 13.81 -15.79
C ILE A 350 -10.40 15.21 -15.15
N ILE A 351 -9.24 15.74 -14.78
CA ILE A 351 -9.09 17.09 -14.23
C ILE A 351 -8.63 18.00 -15.36
N SER A 352 -9.52 18.90 -15.81
CA SER A 352 -9.18 19.90 -16.81
C SER A 352 -8.43 21.07 -16.15
N PRO A 353 -7.42 21.68 -16.80
CA PRO A 353 -6.86 22.94 -16.35
C PRO A 353 -7.97 23.98 -16.30
N SER A 354 -8.14 24.64 -15.16
CA SER A 354 -9.15 25.67 -14.97
C SER A 354 -8.82 26.91 -15.81
N ASP A 355 -9.37 26.98 -17.01
CA ASP A 355 -9.60 28.28 -17.64
C ASP A 355 -10.86 28.87 -17.00
N ASP A 356 -10.63 29.81 -16.09
CA ASP A 356 -11.64 30.72 -15.53
C ASP A 356 -12.28 31.51 -16.69
N LYS A 357 -13.31 30.92 -17.31
CA LYS A 357 -14.43 31.56 -18.05
C LYS A 357 -15.19 30.53 -18.90
N THR A 358 -16.00 29.70 -18.26
CA THR A 358 -17.36 29.39 -18.74
C THR A 358 -18.09 28.57 -17.69
N THR A 359 -18.96 29.20 -16.91
CA THR A 359 -20.03 28.51 -16.19
C THR A 359 -21.01 27.96 -17.24
N ARG A 360 -20.89 26.68 -17.59
CA ARG A 360 -21.98 25.97 -18.28
C ARG A 360 -23.03 25.57 -17.24
N PRO A 361 -24.33 25.74 -17.52
CA PRO A 361 -25.37 25.42 -16.57
C PRO A 361 -25.39 23.91 -16.29
N ALA A 362 -25.67 23.57 -15.02
CA ALA A 362 -26.04 22.22 -14.61
C ALA A 362 -27.35 21.79 -15.31
N GLU A 363 -27.54 20.48 -15.45
CA GLU A 363 -28.70 19.79 -16.06
C GLU A 363 -28.53 19.32 -17.52
N PHE A 364 -27.47 18.56 -17.80
CA PHE A 364 -27.58 17.52 -18.84
C PHE A 364 -27.53 16.14 -18.17
N PRO A 365 -28.37 15.16 -18.57
CA PRO A 365 -28.23 13.79 -18.11
C PRO A 365 -26.89 13.20 -18.56
N PRO A 366 -26.38 12.14 -17.89
CA PRO A 366 -25.15 11.46 -18.30
C PRO A 366 -25.23 11.08 -19.79
N MET A 367 -24.19 11.42 -20.56
CA MET A 367 -24.12 10.99 -21.96
C MET A 367 -23.64 9.55 -21.99
N VAL A 368 -24.48 8.65 -22.50
CA VAL A 368 -24.16 7.24 -22.65
C VAL A 368 -23.87 6.94 -24.12
N GLY A 369 -22.67 6.45 -24.40
CA GLY A 369 -22.29 5.92 -25.71
C GLY A 369 -22.08 4.42 -25.62
N THR A 370 -22.76 3.64 -26.45
CA THR A 370 -22.58 2.19 -26.50
C THR A 370 -22.09 1.78 -27.88
N LEU A 371 -20.99 1.03 -27.91
CA LEU A 371 -20.42 0.40 -29.09
C LEU A 371 -20.61 -1.11 -28.97
N THR A 372 -21.07 -1.73 -30.05
CA THR A 372 -21.25 -3.18 -30.12
C THR A 372 -20.56 -3.70 -31.36
N ALA A 373 -19.73 -4.72 -31.19
CA ALA A 373 -19.04 -5.40 -32.27
C ALA A 373 -19.29 -6.90 -32.13
N SER A 374 -19.73 -7.54 -33.21
CA SER A 374 -19.94 -8.98 -33.27
C SER A 374 -19.04 -9.61 -34.33
N ARG A 375 -18.57 -10.82 -34.06
CA ARG A 375 -17.74 -11.60 -34.97
C ARG A 375 -18.17 -13.06 -34.95
N GLU A 376 -18.26 -13.66 -36.13
CA GLU A 376 -18.49 -15.09 -36.30
C GLU A 376 -17.14 -15.83 -36.21
N GLY A 377 -17.02 -16.71 -35.21
CA GLY A 377 -15.85 -17.55 -34.96
C GLY A 377 -15.78 -18.78 -35.87
N LYS A 378 -14.63 -19.46 -35.90
CA LYS A 378 -14.33 -20.56 -36.84
C LYS A 378 -15.12 -21.87 -36.63
N GLU A 379 -16.01 -21.94 -35.64
CA GLU A 379 -16.84 -23.12 -35.35
C GLU A 379 -18.33 -22.80 -35.18
N GLY A 380 -18.79 -21.63 -35.66
CA GLY A 380 -20.19 -21.20 -35.50
C GLY A 380 -20.50 -20.52 -34.15
N MET A 381 -19.47 -20.27 -33.32
CA MET A 381 -19.61 -19.42 -32.14
C MET A 381 -19.81 -17.95 -32.53
N LEU A 382 -20.81 -17.31 -31.94
CA LEU A 382 -21.04 -15.87 -32.06
C LEU A 382 -20.36 -15.17 -30.88
N GLU A 383 -19.33 -14.38 -31.17
CA GLU A 383 -18.67 -13.52 -30.19
C GLU A 383 -19.27 -12.11 -30.29
N GLU A 384 -19.82 -11.61 -29.19
CA GLU A 384 -20.35 -10.24 -29.09
C GLU A 384 -19.60 -9.48 -28.01
N ALA A 385 -19.06 -8.31 -28.36
CA ALA A 385 -18.47 -7.38 -27.41
C ALA A 385 -19.29 -6.09 -27.37
N GLN A 386 -19.68 -5.67 -26.18
CA GLN A 386 -20.39 -4.43 -25.91
C GLN A 386 -19.54 -3.56 -24.98
N ALA A 387 -19.19 -2.36 -25.44
CA ALA A 387 -18.57 -1.33 -24.61
C ALA A 387 -19.57 -0.19 -24.39
N THR A 388 -19.78 0.19 -23.14
CA THR A 388 -20.62 1.32 -22.73
C THR A 388 -19.72 2.34 -22.05
N ILE A 389 -19.75 3.58 -22.53
CA ILE A 389 -19.09 4.73 -21.93
C ILE A 389 -20.17 5.62 -21.36
N VAL A 390 -20.10 5.95 -20.07
CA VAL A 390 -20.97 6.89 -19.39
C VAL A 390 -20.14 8.12 -19.00
N VAL A 391 -20.47 9.26 -19.61
CA VAL A 391 -19.85 10.54 -19.29
C VAL A 391 -20.80 11.29 -18.38
N HIS A 392 -20.44 11.42 -17.11
CA HIS A 392 -21.25 12.14 -16.12
C HIS A 392 -21.12 13.66 -16.30
N PRO A 393 -22.07 14.47 -15.82
CA PRO A 393 -21.97 15.92 -15.93
C PRO A 393 -20.74 16.47 -15.20
N GLU A 394 -20.04 17.42 -15.82
CA GLU A 394 -18.87 18.07 -15.24
C GLU A 394 -19.24 18.79 -13.94
N ASN A 395 -18.47 18.56 -12.86
CA ASN A 395 -18.68 19.20 -11.57
C ASN A 395 -17.36 19.77 -11.04
N LYS A 396 -17.29 21.09 -10.87
CA LYS A 396 -16.11 21.82 -10.35
C LYS A 396 -14.80 21.51 -11.11
N GLY A 397 -14.86 21.47 -12.45
CA GLY A 397 -13.69 21.20 -13.30
C GLY A 397 -13.23 19.74 -13.32
N ARG A 398 -14.05 18.83 -12.75
CA ARG A 398 -13.84 17.38 -12.80
C ARG A 398 -14.87 16.76 -13.72
N GLN A 399 -14.38 15.98 -14.67
CA GLN A 399 -15.18 15.22 -15.62
C GLN A 399 -15.06 13.74 -15.26
N HIS A 400 -16.15 13.14 -14.76
CA HIS A 400 -16.19 11.73 -14.40
C HIS A 400 -16.65 10.89 -15.60
N VAL A 401 -15.91 9.84 -15.91
CA VAL A 401 -16.19 8.93 -17.03
C VAL A 401 -16.08 7.50 -16.53
N GLU A 402 -17.16 6.74 -16.71
CA GLU A 402 -17.25 5.30 -16.43
C GLU A 402 -17.18 4.55 -17.76
N VAL A 403 -16.35 3.51 -17.85
CA VAL A 403 -16.29 2.62 -19.01
C VAL A 403 -16.55 1.19 -18.56
N ARG A 404 -17.54 0.57 -19.21
CA ARG A 404 -17.93 -0.82 -18.98
C ARG A 404 -17.86 -1.60 -20.28
N ALA A 405 -16.95 -2.56 -20.37
CA ALA A 405 -16.86 -3.48 -21.49
C ALA A 405 -17.30 -4.88 -21.06
N VAL A 406 -18.14 -5.53 -21.87
CA VAL A 406 -18.65 -6.88 -21.66
C VAL A 406 -18.46 -7.66 -22.97
N GLY A 407 -17.75 -8.77 -22.92
CA GLY A 407 -17.64 -9.75 -24.00
C GLY A 407 -18.42 -11.01 -23.65
N VAL A 408 -19.26 -11.48 -24.57
CA VAL A 408 -20.06 -12.70 -24.45
C VAL A 408 -19.77 -13.59 -25.64
N SER A 409 -19.35 -14.83 -25.39
CA SER A 409 -19.28 -15.87 -26.41
C SER A 409 -20.43 -16.86 -26.22
N HIS A 410 -21.30 -17.00 -27.23
CA HIS A 410 -22.39 -17.96 -27.18
C HIS A 410 -21.93 -19.31 -27.72
N GLY A 411 -21.70 -20.27 -26.82
CA GLY A 411 -21.53 -21.69 -27.17
C GLY A 411 -22.86 -22.31 -27.57
N GLY A 412 -22.88 -23.00 -28.73
CA GLY A 412 -23.99 -23.86 -29.16
C GLY A 412 -23.87 -25.27 -28.64
#